data_AF-A0A928IVR8-F1
#
_entry.id   AF-A0A928IVR8-F1
#
_cell.length_a   1.000
_cell.length_b   1.000
_cell.length_c   1.000
_cell.angle_alpha   90.00
_cell.angle_beta   90.00
_cell.angle_gamma   90.00
#
_symmetry.space_group_name_H-M   'P 1'
#
loop_
_entity.id
_entity.type
_entity.pdbx_description
1 polymer ?
#
loop_
_entity_poly.entity_id
_entity_poly.type
_entity_poly.pdbx_seq_one_letter_code
_entity_poly.pdbx_strand_id
1 'polypeptide(L)'
;MKYRVINDISIFQFHDARPSLISYENNTLKLSVECLNIMHETEQNPNKADMEIKEAFITFDNFKVISTDTGLAYRKNENGEMIELERIKLTGKEAEDFFLERLSNELVFDILDFVKNDIGSYSMIIFGGVQFTLIFDCDNITIEWDEYNGKAWYWGHTGYQYNMHLDTPDGPTESELTIVYHTEPLNYKGEIIEPPFVQAMLEYKGEKYITQGKNALWLDAIADIQKKLPEGVKLKGCFNCRHGNECPLGTCPGTVYCTKGLTVRTEQDATDIITAPNGQDLLKRIDELCEDHVYLTKDFFTYNSYLTFMEE
;
A
#
# COMPACT_ATOMS: atom_id res chain seq x y z
N MET A 1 -8.43 27.73 13.35
CA MET A 1 -7.24 27.37 12.56
C MET A 1 -5.98 27.53 13.39
N LYS A 2 -5.68 26.47 14.14
CA LYS A 2 -4.49 26.29 14.96
C LYS A 2 -3.22 26.14 14.10
N TYR A 3 -3.37 25.50 12.96
CA TYR A 3 -2.30 25.29 11.99
C TYR A 3 -2.63 26.01 10.68
N ARG A 4 -1.59 26.52 10.03
CA ARG A 4 -1.70 27.26 8.78
C ARG A 4 -0.44 27.12 7.96
N VAL A 5 -0.61 26.88 6.67
CA VAL A 5 0.46 26.79 5.67
C VAL A 5 0.09 27.67 4.48
N ILE A 6 1.06 28.39 3.93
CA ILE A 6 0.86 29.29 2.78
C ILE A 6 1.87 28.93 1.71
N ASN A 7 1.39 28.63 0.50
CA ASN A 7 2.18 28.38 -0.71
C ASN A 7 3.18 27.20 -0.65
N ASP A 8 3.05 26.34 0.36
CA ASP A 8 3.81 25.10 0.48
C ASP A 8 2.87 23.91 0.50
N ILE A 9 2.50 23.43 -0.69
CA ILE A 9 1.70 22.22 -0.85
C ILE A 9 2.55 20.95 -0.76
N SER A 10 3.89 21.08 -0.80
CA SER A 10 4.80 19.94 -0.91
C SER A 10 4.85 19.09 0.35
N ILE A 11 4.40 19.63 1.48
CA ILE A 11 4.35 18.96 2.78
C ILE A 11 3.09 18.10 2.97
N PHE A 12 2.20 18.07 1.98
CA PHE A 12 0.95 17.31 2.03
C PHE A 12 0.94 16.16 1.03
N GLN A 13 0.18 15.12 1.35
CA GLN A 13 -0.17 14.02 0.45
C GLN A 13 -1.66 14.13 0.12
N PHE A 14 -1.96 14.47 -1.12
CA PHE A 14 -3.32 14.70 -1.61
C PHE A 14 -4.01 13.45 -2.15
N HIS A 15 -3.31 12.32 -2.24
CA HIS A 15 -3.89 11.06 -2.73
C HIS A 15 -5.08 10.66 -1.84
N ASP A 16 -6.26 10.53 -2.45
CA ASP A 16 -7.58 10.29 -1.84
C ASP A 16 -8.15 11.47 -1.04
N ALA A 17 -7.56 12.67 -1.11
CA ALA A 17 -8.12 13.85 -0.47
C ALA A 17 -9.45 14.22 -1.13
N ARG A 18 -10.47 14.49 -0.31
CA ARG A 18 -11.85 14.71 -0.77
C ARG A 18 -12.28 16.17 -0.58
N PRO A 19 -12.10 17.04 -1.59
CA PRO A 19 -12.58 18.40 -1.51
C PRO A 19 -14.10 18.49 -1.66
N SER A 20 -14.69 19.41 -0.91
CA SER A 20 -16.07 19.87 -1.07
C SER A 20 -16.08 21.38 -1.25
N LEU A 21 -16.88 21.87 -2.21
CA LEU A 21 -17.00 23.31 -2.45
C LEU A 21 -17.66 24.01 -1.25
N ILE A 22 -16.96 25.00 -0.69
CA ILE A 22 -17.56 25.94 0.28
C ILE A 22 -18.09 27.15 -0.48
N SER A 23 -17.25 27.78 -1.30
CA SER A 23 -17.62 28.97 -2.07
C SER A 23 -16.67 29.22 -3.24
N TYR A 24 -17.17 29.84 -4.31
CA TYR A 24 -16.35 30.46 -5.35
C TYR A 24 -16.86 31.86 -5.66
N GLU A 25 -16.19 32.88 -5.13
CA GLU A 25 -16.60 34.28 -5.25
C GLU A 25 -15.39 35.17 -5.51
N ASN A 26 -15.51 36.14 -6.43
CA ASN A 26 -14.43 37.08 -6.77
C ASN A 26 -13.09 36.39 -7.06
N ASN A 27 -13.12 35.31 -7.85
CA ASN A 27 -11.96 34.45 -8.17
C ASN A 27 -11.28 33.84 -6.93
N THR A 28 -11.97 33.74 -5.80
CA THR A 28 -11.46 33.07 -4.60
C THR A 28 -12.20 31.75 -4.43
N LEU A 29 -11.49 30.64 -4.59
CA LEU A 29 -12.03 29.29 -4.40
C LEU A 29 -11.74 28.82 -2.98
N LYS A 30 -12.78 28.40 -2.26
CA LYS A 30 -12.67 27.83 -0.91
C LYS A 30 -13.24 26.43 -0.87
N LEU A 31 -12.45 25.50 -0.35
CA LEU A 31 -12.78 24.08 -0.23
C LEU A 31 -12.63 23.65 1.24
N SER A 32 -13.53 22.81 1.73
CA SER A 32 -13.22 21.90 2.84
C SER A 32 -12.64 20.62 2.24
N VAL A 33 -11.71 19.98 2.92
CA VAL A 33 -11.01 18.80 2.41
C VAL A 33 -10.86 17.78 3.54
N GLU A 34 -11.41 16.60 3.31
CA GLU A 34 -11.22 15.41 4.16
C GLU A 34 -10.11 14.52 3.58
N CYS A 35 -9.61 13.57 4.37
CA CYS A 35 -8.59 12.60 3.96
C CYS A 35 -7.25 13.22 3.48
N LEU A 36 -7.01 14.50 3.76
CA LEU A 36 -5.74 15.16 3.47
C LEU A 36 -4.70 14.76 4.51
N ASN A 37 -3.54 14.31 4.05
CA ASN A 37 -2.45 13.91 4.95
C ASN A 37 -1.33 14.95 4.96
N ILE A 38 -0.75 15.22 6.13
CA ILE A 38 0.47 16.02 6.27
C ILE A 38 1.65 15.14 6.64
N MET A 39 2.77 15.35 5.97
CA MET A 39 3.97 14.55 6.20
C MET A 39 4.60 14.83 7.57
N HIS A 40 5.18 13.80 8.17
CA HIS A 40 6.13 13.90 9.26
C HIS A 40 7.37 14.67 8.79
N GLU A 41 8.19 15.13 9.74
CA GLU A 41 9.35 15.98 9.47
C GLU A 41 9.02 17.43 9.03
N THR A 42 7.75 17.83 9.08
CA THR A 42 7.31 19.19 8.80
C THR A 42 7.08 19.96 10.10
N GLU A 43 7.34 21.27 10.12
CA GLU A 43 7.16 22.09 11.34
C GLU A 43 5.70 22.06 11.83
N GLN A 44 4.76 21.93 10.90
CA GLN A 44 3.32 21.92 11.16
C GLN A 44 2.78 20.53 11.51
N ASN A 45 3.61 19.48 11.54
CA ASN A 45 3.25 18.16 12.07
C ASN A 45 4.22 17.73 13.18
N PRO A 46 3.87 17.93 14.47
CA PRO A 46 4.74 17.58 15.59
C PRO A 46 4.80 16.06 15.89
N ASN A 47 4.09 15.23 15.11
CA ASN A 47 4.02 13.79 15.34
C ASN A 47 5.19 13.06 14.63
N LYS A 48 5.45 11.82 15.06
CA LYS A 48 6.51 10.97 14.48
C LYS A 48 6.08 10.19 13.23
N ALA A 49 4.90 10.47 12.71
CA ALA A 49 4.29 9.79 11.57
C ALA A 49 3.51 10.81 10.73
N ASP A 50 3.25 10.48 9.47
CA ASP A 50 2.33 11.25 8.65
C ASP A 50 0.94 11.17 9.29
N MET A 51 0.23 12.28 9.30
CA MET A 51 -1.04 12.38 10.00
C MET A 51 -2.14 12.75 9.02
N GLU A 52 -3.28 12.08 9.14
CA GLU A 52 -4.50 12.53 8.49
C GLU A 52 -5.01 13.78 9.22
N ILE A 53 -5.39 14.80 8.46
CA ILE A 53 -6.05 16.00 8.99
C ILE A 53 -7.55 15.71 9.04
N LYS A 54 -8.17 16.00 10.19
CA LYS A 54 -9.59 15.72 10.41
C LYS A 54 -10.49 16.47 9.43
N GLU A 55 -10.19 17.74 9.21
CA GLU A 55 -10.79 18.58 8.18
C GLU A 55 -9.84 19.74 7.91
N ALA A 56 -9.49 19.95 6.64
CA ALA A 56 -8.69 21.08 6.20
C ALA A 56 -9.53 22.06 5.39
N PHE A 57 -9.16 23.33 5.42
CA PHE A 57 -9.74 24.38 4.61
C PHE A 57 -8.69 24.91 3.66
N ILE A 58 -8.93 24.79 2.36
CA ILE A 58 -8.03 25.29 1.32
C ILE A 58 -8.65 26.51 0.67
N THR A 59 -7.90 27.61 0.64
CA THR A 59 -8.26 28.84 -0.08
C THR A 59 -7.27 29.09 -1.20
N PHE A 60 -7.78 29.27 -2.42
CA PHE A 60 -7.02 29.69 -3.58
C PHE A 60 -7.40 31.13 -3.93
N ASP A 61 -6.47 32.06 -3.79
CA ASP A 61 -6.66 33.46 -4.13
C ASP A 61 -6.41 33.70 -5.63
N ASN A 62 -7.30 34.46 -6.29
CA ASN A 62 -7.23 34.71 -7.73
C ASN A 62 -7.10 33.42 -8.57
N PHE A 63 -7.87 32.40 -8.17
CA PHE A 63 -7.97 31.12 -8.84
C PHE A 63 -8.42 31.29 -10.29
N LYS A 64 -7.64 30.74 -11.22
CA LYS A 64 -7.90 30.81 -12.65
C LYS A 64 -7.59 29.48 -13.32
N VAL A 65 -8.63 28.84 -13.85
CA VAL A 65 -8.44 27.61 -14.63
C VAL A 65 -7.81 27.93 -15.99
N ILE A 66 -6.75 27.20 -16.31
CA ILE A 66 -6.08 27.23 -17.62
C ILE A 66 -6.73 26.20 -18.55
N SER A 67 -6.82 24.95 -18.09
CA SER A 67 -7.35 23.84 -18.90
C SER A 67 -7.80 22.65 -18.07
N THR A 68 -8.69 21.84 -18.65
CA THR A 68 -9.02 20.49 -18.18
C THR A 68 -8.82 19.47 -19.30
N ASP A 69 -8.35 18.28 -18.95
CA ASP A 69 -8.09 17.18 -19.89
C ASP A 69 -8.48 15.83 -19.27
N THR A 70 -9.47 15.14 -19.83
CA THR A 70 -9.91 13.82 -19.33
C THR A 70 -8.97 12.67 -19.73
N GLY A 71 -7.96 12.93 -20.56
CA GLY A 71 -7.08 11.89 -21.09
C GLY A 71 -7.83 10.84 -21.90
N LEU A 72 -7.19 9.69 -22.08
CA LEU A 72 -7.82 8.50 -22.65
C LEU A 72 -8.54 7.75 -21.53
N ALA A 73 -9.86 7.70 -21.59
CA ALA A 73 -10.67 6.96 -20.64
C ALA A 73 -11.41 5.83 -21.36
N TYR A 74 -11.67 4.73 -20.65
CA TYR A 74 -12.43 3.60 -21.17
C TYR A 74 -13.56 3.24 -20.21
N ARG A 75 -14.70 2.79 -20.73
CA ARG A 75 -15.76 2.16 -19.93
C ARG A 75 -16.13 0.80 -20.49
N LYS A 76 -16.62 -0.10 -19.64
CA LYS A 76 -17.28 -1.33 -20.12
C LYS A 76 -18.67 -0.99 -20.65
N ASN A 77 -19.01 -1.47 -21.84
CA ASN A 77 -20.37 -1.44 -22.34
C ASN A 77 -21.21 -2.57 -21.69
N GLU A 78 -22.51 -2.64 -22.03
CA GLU A 78 -23.43 -3.66 -21.52
C GLU A 78 -23.02 -5.11 -21.86
N ASN A 79 -22.20 -5.29 -22.90
CA ASN A 79 -21.65 -6.58 -23.32
C ASN A 79 -20.30 -6.89 -22.64
N GLY A 80 -19.81 -6.01 -21.76
CA GLY A 80 -18.53 -6.16 -21.06
C GLY A 80 -17.29 -5.74 -21.86
N GLU A 81 -17.45 -5.21 -23.07
CA GLU A 81 -16.36 -4.74 -23.93
C GLU A 81 -15.89 -3.35 -23.49
N MET A 82 -14.57 -3.12 -23.54
CA MET A 82 -14.00 -1.80 -23.25
C MET A 82 -14.20 -0.88 -24.46
N ILE A 83 -14.93 0.22 -24.27
CA ILE A 83 -15.09 1.29 -25.26
C ILE A 83 -14.34 2.53 -24.80
N GLU A 84 -13.61 3.12 -25.75
CA GLU A 84 -12.92 4.40 -25.55
C GLU A 84 -13.94 5.53 -25.42
N LEU A 85 -13.76 6.37 -24.40
CA LEU A 85 -14.51 7.59 -24.20
C LEU A 85 -13.83 8.72 -24.96
N GLU A 86 -14.64 9.64 -25.47
CA GLU A 86 -14.13 10.84 -26.13
C GLU A 86 -13.26 11.65 -25.16
N ARG A 87 -12.02 11.95 -25.58
CA ARG A 87 -11.13 12.84 -24.82
C ARG A 87 -11.64 14.26 -24.89
N ILE A 88 -12.00 14.80 -23.74
CA ILE A 88 -12.42 16.19 -23.59
C ILE A 88 -11.21 17.01 -23.19
N LYS A 89 -10.90 18.04 -23.98
CA LYS A 89 -9.88 19.03 -23.66
C LYS A 89 -10.48 20.43 -23.77
N LEU A 90 -10.62 21.10 -22.62
CA LEU A 90 -11.22 22.42 -22.52
C LEU A 90 -10.19 23.44 -22.04
N THR A 91 -10.42 24.72 -22.32
CA THR A 91 -9.54 25.80 -21.88
C THR A 91 -10.34 27.00 -21.38
N GLY A 92 -9.73 27.82 -20.52
CA GLY A 92 -10.32 29.04 -20.01
C GLY A 92 -11.67 28.81 -19.33
N LYS A 93 -12.69 29.59 -19.70
CA LYS A 93 -13.99 29.57 -19.02
C LYS A 93 -14.73 28.23 -19.15
N GLU A 94 -14.63 27.57 -20.30
CA GLU A 94 -15.25 26.24 -20.48
C GLU A 94 -14.62 25.19 -19.55
N ALA A 95 -13.31 25.26 -19.34
CA ALA A 95 -12.61 24.39 -18.40
C ALA A 95 -12.98 24.70 -16.94
N GLU A 96 -13.14 25.98 -16.60
CA GLU A 96 -13.60 26.41 -15.28
C GLU A 96 -15.01 25.90 -14.98
N ASP A 97 -15.95 26.10 -15.91
CA ASP A 97 -17.34 25.67 -15.75
C ASP A 97 -17.42 24.14 -15.62
N PHE A 98 -16.66 23.40 -16.43
CA PHE A 98 -16.55 21.93 -16.34
C PHE A 98 -16.07 21.45 -14.97
N PHE A 99 -15.08 22.13 -14.39
CA PHE A 99 -14.52 21.80 -13.09
C PHE A 99 -15.49 22.11 -11.94
N LEU A 100 -16.05 23.33 -11.92
CA LEU A 100 -16.96 23.77 -10.86
C LEU A 100 -18.27 22.99 -10.86
N GLU A 101 -18.79 22.64 -12.04
CA GLU A 101 -19.98 21.78 -12.16
C GLU A 101 -19.75 20.42 -11.48
N ARG A 102 -18.61 19.78 -11.74
CA ARG A 102 -18.28 18.48 -11.13
C ARG A 102 -18.03 18.59 -9.64
N LEU A 103 -17.25 19.58 -9.22
CA LEU A 103 -16.97 19.81 -7.80
C LEU A 103 -18.25 20.05 -6.99
N SER A 104 -19.31 20.61 -7.61
CA SER A 104 -20.57 20.90 -6.93
C SER A 104 -21.58 19.74 -6.98
N ASN A 105 -21.49 18.83 -7.95
CA ASN A 105 -22.55 17.85 -8.24
C ASN A 105 -22.12 16.39 -8.14
N GLU A 106 -20.82 16.09 -8.21
CA GLU A 106 -20.34 14.71 -8.12
C GLU A 106 -20.42 14.20 -6.68
N LEU A 107 -20.95 12.98 -6.53
CA LEU A 107 -21.02 12.30 -5.23
C LEU A 107 -19.63 11.93 -4.70
N VAL A 108 -18.66 11.75 -5.59
CA VAL A 108 -17.26 11.43 -5.29
C VAL A 108 -16.40 12.37 -6.11
N PHE A 109 -15.55 13.13 -5.44
CA PHE A 109 -14.58 14.03 -6.06
C PHE A 109 -13.28 13.89 -5.27
N ASP A 110 -12.39 13.02 -5.74
CA ASP A 110 -11.15 12.68 -5.06
C ASP A 110 -9.96 13.30 -5.82
N ILE A 111 -9.02 13.89 -5.09
CA ILE A 111 -7.73 14.30 -5.65
C ILE A 111 -6.82 13.07 -5.62
N LEU A 112 -6.22 12.74 -6.76
CA LEU A 112 -5.26 11.64 -6.88
C LEU A 112 -3.82 12.16 -6.78
N ASP A 113 -3.60 13.37 -7.28
CA ASP A 113 -2.31 14.06 -7.22
C ASP A 113 -2.50 15.57 -7.29
N PHE A 114 -1.62 16.33 -6.62
CA PHE A 114 -1.60 17.78 -6.68
C PHE A 114 -0.16 18.29 -6.60
N VAL A 115 0.33 18.82 -7.72
CA VAL A 115 1.70 19.28 -7.86
C VAL A 115 1.78 20.73 -8.34
N LYS A 116 2.88 21.39 -7.99
CA LYS A 116 3.29 22.66 -8.58
C LYS A 116 4.18 22.36 -9.79
N ASN A 117 3.83 22.91 -10.94
CA ASN A 117 4.59 22.76 -12.18
C ASN A 117 5.80 23.71 -12.18
N ASP A 118 6.83 23.37 -12.96
CA ASP A 118 8.06 24.18 -13.12
C ASP A 118 7.79 25.61 -13.61
N ILE A 119 6.70 25.81 -14.35
CA ILE A 119 6.29 27.10 -14.92
C ILE A 119 5.48 27.97 -13.95
N GLY A 120 5.32 27.54 -12.69
CA GLY A 120 4.64 28.28 -11.63
C GLY A 120 3.13 28.02 -11.51
N SER A 121 2.53 27.37 -12.51
CA SER A 121 1.15 26.89 -12.46
C SER A 121 1.02 25.63 -11.60
N TYR A 122 -0.21 25.20 -11.39
CA TYR A 122 -0.55 24.02 -10.60
C TYR A 122 -1.30 22.99 -11.44
N SER A 123 -1.07 21.72 -11.13
CA SER A 123 -1.78 20.59 -11.75
C SER A 123 -2.43 19.74 -10.65
N MET A 124 -3.72 19.44 -10.81
CA MET A 124 -4.43 18.45 -9.99
C MET A 124 -4.95 17.33 -10.88
N ILE A 125 -4.69 16.08 -10.48
CA ILE A 125 -5.34 14.90 -11.07
C ILE A 125 -6.52 14.56 -10.17
N ILE A 126 -7.70 14.49 -10.76
CA ILE A 126 -8.97 14.37 -10.04
C ILE A 126 -9.75 13.17 -10.58
N PHE A 127 -10.43 12.44 -9.69
CA PHE A 127 -11.46 11.48 -10.03
C PHE A 127 -12.83 12.00 -9.58
N GLY A 128 -13.66 12.41 -10.54
CA GLY A 128 -15.02 12.93 -10.31
C GLY A 128 -16.00 12.32 -11.31
N GLY A 129 -16.25 11.01 -11.19
CA GLY A 129 -16.99 10.19 -12.17
C GLY A 129 -16.16 9.81 -13.40
N VAL A 130 -15.33 10.73 -13.90
CA VAL A 130 -14.25 10.48 -14.87
C VAL A 130 -12.95 11.06 -14.32
N GLN A 131 -11.82 10.42 -14.63
CA GLN A 131 -10.51 10.98 -14.29
C GLN A 131 -10.20 12.15 -15.23
N PHE A 132 -9.71 13.26 -14.69
CA PHE A 132 -9.22 14.39 -15.49
C PHE A 132 -8.08 15.13 -14.79
N THR A 133 -7.27 15.82 -15.58
CA THR A 133 -6.24 16.74 -15.10
C THR A 133 -6.75 18.17 -15.20
N LEU A 134 -6.69 18.91 -14.10
CA LEU A 134 -6.93 20.34 -14.03
C LEU A 134 -5.59 21.07 -13.98
N ILE A 135 -5.40 22.06 -14.85
CA ILE A 135 -4.28 23.00 -14.78
C ILE A 135 -4.83 24.38 -14.47
N PHE A 136 -4.27 25.05 -13.47
CA PHE A 136 -4.73 26.36 -13.01
C PHE A 136 -3.58 27.21 -12.45
N ASP A 137 -3.85 28.50 -12.34
CA ASP A 137 -3.01 29.47 -11.64
C ASP A 137 -3.76 30.03 -10.42
N CYS A 138 -3.01 30.48 -9.42
CA CYS A 138 -3.50 31.27 -8.30
C CYS A 138 -2.36 32.09 -7.69
N ASP A 139 -2.69 33.16 -6.98
CA ASP A 139 -1.71 34.01 -6.32
C ASP A 139 -1.21 33.38 -5.02
N ASN A 140 -2.13 32.84 -4.22
CA ASN A 140 -1.81 32.14 -2.99
C ASN A 140 -2.68 30.90 -2.79
N ILE A 141 -2.10 29.91 -2.15
CA ILE A 141 -2.77 28.73 -1.59
C ILE A 141 -2.58 28.79 -0.09
N THR A 142 -3.67 28.91 0.66
CA THR A 142 -3.67 28.83 2.12
C THR A 142 -4.37 27.54 2.54
N ILE A 143 -3.70 26.71 3.33
CA ILE A 143 -4.25 25.47 3.91
C ILE A 143 -4.29 25.63 5.43
N GLU A 144 -5.45 25.44 6.03
CA GLU A 144 -5.72 25.67 7.45
C GLU A 144 -6.48 24.51 8.09
N TRP A 145 -6.13 24.14 9.32
CA TRP A 145 -6.83 23.10 10.07
C TRP A 145 -6.65 23.27 11.59
N ASP A 146 -7.44 22.52 12.37
CA ASP A 146 -7.41 22.56 13.84
C ASP A 146 -6.95 21.24 14.48
N GLU A 147 -7.33 20.09 13.91
CA GLU A 147 -7.15 18.76 14.51
C GLU A 147 -6.64 17.73 13.50
N TYR A 148 -5.93 16.72 14.00
CA TYR A 148 -5.57 15.50 13.25
C TYR A 148 -6.57 14.38 13.54
N ASN A 149 -6.73 13.45 12.61
CA ASN A 149 -7.61 12.29 12.67
C ASN A 149 -6.84 10.96 12.75
N GLY A 150 -5.66 10.97 13.38
CA GLY A 150 -4.80 9.79 13.49
C GLY A 150 -3.70 9.75 12.44
N LYS A 151 -3.02 8.59 12.36
CA LYS A 151 -1.95 8.39 11.37
C LYS A 151 -2.57 8.33 9.97
N ALA A 152 -1.83 8.76 8.97
CA ALA A 152 -2.23 8.56 7.58
C ALA A 152 -2.44 7.05 7.31
N TRP A 153 -3.44 6.70 6.51
CA TRP A 153 -3.88 5.31 6.31
C TRP A 153 -2.75 4.36 5.89
N TYR A 154 -1.80 4.84 5.08
CA TYR A 154 -0.66 4.04 4.59
C TYR A 154 0.38 3.76 5.68
N TRP A 155 0.37 4.46 6.82
CA TRP A 155 1.19 4.09 7.99
C TRP A 155 0.66 2.86 8.72
N GLY A 156 -0.62 2.53 8.55
CA GLY A 156 -1.23 1.31 9.07
C GLY A 156 -0.88 0.06 8.25
N HIS A 157 -0.16 0.20 7.13
CA HIS A 157 0.06 -0.87 6.16
C HIS A 157 1.53 -0.92 5.75
N THR A 158 2.29 -1.86 6.31
CA THR A 158 3.71 -2.01 5.96
C THR A 158 3.88 -3.06 4.86
N GLY A 159 4.41 -2.64 3.71
CA GLY A 159 4.73 -3.51 2.59
C GLY A 159 6.15 -4.08 2.65
N TYR A 160 6.30 -5.34 2.26
CA TYR A 160 7.57 -6.06 2.14
C TYR A 160 7.60 -6.80 0.81
N GLN A 161 8.76 -6.80 0.15
CA GLN A 161 8.95 -7.49 -1.13
C GLN A 161 10.07 -8.54 -1.01
N TYR A 162 9.79 -9.72 -1.55
CA TYR A 162 10.63 -10.90 -1.51
C TYR A 162 10.76 -11.48 -2.91
N ASN A 163 11.98 -11.86 -3.31
CA ASN A 163 12.22 -12.56 -4.57
C ASN A 163 12.10 -14.06 -4.31
N MET A 164 10.91 -14.62 -4.54
CA MET A 164 10.62 -16.00 -4.22
C MET A 164 11.07 -16.94 -5.33
N HIS A 165 11.85 -17.94 -4.95
CA HIS A 165 12.19 -19.06 -5.82
C HIS A 165 11.02 -20.04 -5.93
N LEU A 166 10.78 -20.54 -7.14
CA LEU A 166 9.77 -21.52 -7.46
C LEU A 166 10.42 -22.74 -8.11
N ASP A 167 10.24 -23.92 -7.54
CA ASP A 167 10.49 -25.17 -8.26
C ASP A 167 9.25 -25.46 -9.14
N THR A 168 9.43 -25.59 -10.46
CA THR A 168 8.33 -25.84 -11.41
C THR A 168 8.63 -27.01 -12.34
N PRO A 169 7.61 -27.59 -13.02
CA PRO A 169 7.82 -28.65 -14.01
C PRO A 169 8.72 -28.24 -15.18
N ASP A 170 8.77 -26.95 -15.51
CA ASP A 170 9.57 -26.39 -16.61
C ASP A 170 10.99 -26.00 -16.16
N GLY A 171 11.30 -26.18 -14.87
CA GLY A 171 12.55 -25.78 -14.23
C GLY A 171 12.38 -24.67 -13.19
N PRO A 172 13.44 -24.36 -12.41
CA PRO A 172 13.37 -23.29 -11.42
C PRO A 172 13.13 -21.92 -12.06
N THR A 173 12.30 -21.11 -11.41
CA THR A 173 12.07 -19.70 -11.78
C THR A 173 11.94 -18.84 -10.52
N GLU A 174 11.89 -17.52 -10.70
CA GLU A 174 11.62 -16.57 -9.62
C GLU A 174 10.30 -15.85 -9.86
N SER A 175 9.69 -15.37 -8.79
CA SER A 175 8.52 -14.49 -8.80
C SER A 175 8.58 -13.56 -7.58
N GLU A 176 7.99 -12.38 -7.71
CA GLU A 176 7.87 -11.45 -6.59
C GLU A 176 6.73 -11.88 -5.66
N LEU A 177 7.03 -12.02 -4.37
CA LEU A 177 6.06 -12.11 -3.30
C LEU A 177 6.00 -10.76 -2.59
N THR A 178 4.82 -10.14 -2.64
CA THR A 178 4.51 -8.96 -1.84
C THR A 178 3.77 -9.40 -0.58
N ILE A 179 4.24 -8.95 0.59
CA ILE A 179 3.55 -9.08 1.86
C ILE A 179 3.12 -7.69 2.34
N VAL A 180 1.87 -7.52 2.73
CA VAL A 180 1.38 -6.31 3.39
C VAL A 180 0.90 -6.67 4.78
N TYR A 181 1.52 -6.10 5.81
CA TYR A 181 1.10 -6.25 7.20
C TYR A 181 0.22 -5.07 7.59
N HIS A 182 -1.03 -5.37 7.97
CA HIS A 182 -2.03 -4.36 8.31
C HIS A 182 -2.20 -4.30 9.83
N THR A 183 -1.92 -3.13 10.40
CA THR A 183 -2.18 -2.81 11.82
C THR A 183 -3.46 -2.02 12.03
N GLU A 184 -4.14 -1.64 10.95
CA GLU A 184 -5.42 -0.94 10.95
C GLU A 184 -6.46 -1.68 10.10
N PRO A 185 -7.76 -1.49 10.36
CA PRO A 185 -8.81 -2.16 9.60
C PRO A 185 -8.75 -1.83 8.11
N LEU A 186 -9.03 -2.83 7.27
CA LEU A 186 -9.10 -2.66 5.82
C LEU A 186 -10.50 -2.96 5.33
N ASN A 187 -11.08 -2.06 4.55
CA ASN A 187 -12.28 -2.35 3.79
C ASN A 187 -11.88 -3.01 2.47
N TYR A 188 -12.12 -4.32 2.36
CA TYR A 188 -11.86 -5.08 1.15
C TYR A 188 -13.19 -5.59 0.57
N LYS A 189 -13.57 -5.08 -0.60
CA LYS A 189 -14.81 -5.45 -1.30
C LYS A 189 -16.09 -5.30 -0.46
N GLY A 190 -16.12 -4.31 0.45
CA GLY A 190 -17.26 -4.03 1.31
C GLY A 190 -17.23 -4.78 2.65
N GLU A 191 -16.23 -5.62 2.90
CA GLU A 191 -16.02 -6.30 4.17
C GLU A 191 -14.90 -5.61 4.95
N ILE A 192 -15.15 -5.32 6.23
CA ILE A 192 -14.12 -4.80 7.14
C ILE A 192 -13.33 -5.99 7.68
N ILE A 193 -12.02 -5.97 7.44
CA ILE A 193 -11.08 -6.95 7.97
C ILE A 193 -10.37 -6.31 9.15
N GLU A 194 -10.59 -6.89 10.34
CA GLU A 194 -10.00 -6.39 11.57
C GLU A 194 -8.51 -6.75 11.69
N PRO A 195 -7.65 -5.82 12.15
CA PRO A 195 -6.24 -6.05 12.36
C PRO A 195 -5.95 -6.82 13.66
N PRO A 196 -4.72 -7.38 13.83
CA PRO A 196 -3.68 -7.46 12.82
C PRO A 196 -3.95 -8.58 11.82
N PHE A 197 -3.68 -8.33 10.54
CA PHE A 197 -3.72 -9.36 9.52
C PHE A 197 -2.65 -9.09 8.44
N VAL A 198 -2.41 -10.10 7.62
CA VAL A 198 -1.41 -10.12 6.56
C VAL A 198 -2.12 -10.37 5.24
N GLN A 199 -1.75 -9.64 4.20
CA GLN A 199 -2.03 -10.02 2.82
C GLN A 199 -0.74 -10.48 2.14
N ALA A 200 -0.80 -11.61 1.44
CA ALA A 200 0.29 -12.07 0.58
C ALA A 200 -0.18 -12.13 -0.87
N MET A 201 0.65 -11.64 -1.78
CA MET A 201 0.40 -11.63 -3.22
C MET A 201 1.61 -12.14 -3.98
N LEU A 202 1.39 -13.09 -4.90
CA LEU A 202 2.42 -13.60 -5.81
C LEU A 202 1.84 -13.71 -7.22
N GLU A 203 2.62 -13.35 -8.24
CA GLU A 203 2.22 -13.46 -9.65
C GLU A 203 3.01 -14.57 -10.36
N TYR A 204 2.32 -15.53 -10.97
CA TYR A 204 2.96 -16.61 -11.72
C TYR A 204 2.23 -16.86 -13.04
N LYS A 205 2.97 -16.84 -14.15
CA LYS A 205 2.45 -16.98 -15.53
C LYS A 205 1.25 -16.06 -15.84
N GLY A 206 1.27 -14.84 -15.30
CA GLY A 206 0.24 -13.81 -15.50
C GLY A 206 -1.01 -13.98 -14.62
N GLU A 207 -1.05 -15.00 -13.76
CA GLU A 207 -2.09 -15.16 -12.74
C GLU A 207 -1.61 -14.61 -11.39
N LYS A 208 -2.49 -13.83 -10.73
CA LYS A 208 -2.23 -13.29 -9.39
C LYS A 208 -2.89 -14.16 -8.33
N TYR A 209 -2.08 -14.66 -7.41
CA TYR A 209 -2.52 -15.41 -6.23
C TYR A 209 -2.50 -14.44 -5.05
N ILE A 210 -3.67 -14.17 -4.46
CA ILE A 210 -3.83 -13.28 -3.30
C ILE A 210 -4.43 -14.08 -2.16
N THR A 211 -3.86 -13.92 -0.97
CA THR A 211 -4.26 -14.62 0.26
C THR A 211 -4.22 -13.70 1.46
N GLN A 212 -4.81 -14.15 2.56
CA GLN A 212 -4.88 -13.46 3.83
C GLN A 212 -4.50 -14.40 4.96
N GLY A 213 -3.83 -13.87 5.97
CA GLY A 213 -3.41 -14.59 7.16
C GLY A 213 -3.53 -13.74 8.42
N LYS A 214 -3.50 -14.38 9.57
CA LYS A 214 -3.47 -13.76 10.91
C LYS A 214 -2.19 -14.07 11.67
N ASN A 215 -1.36 -15.00 11.17
CA ASN A 215 -0.08 -15.31 11.79
C ASN A 215 0.89 -14.13 11.66
N ALA A 216 1.48 -13.71 12.78
CA ALA A 216 2.41 -12.58 12.83
C ALA A 216 3.71 -12.81 12.05
N LEU A 217 4.08 -14.06 11.75
CA LEU A 217 5.24 -14.42 10.93
C LEU A 217 4.89 -14.61 9.44
N TRP A 218 3.61 -14.40 9.08
CA TRP A 218 3.09 -14.41 7.70
C TRP A 218 3.03 -15.79 7.05
N LEU A 219 3.41 -16.84 7.77
CA LEU A 219 3.57 -18.19 7.22
C LEU A 219 2.25 -18.84 6.80
N ASP A 220 1.13 -18.45 7.41
CA ASP A 220 -0.21 -18.91 7.02
C ASP A 220 -0.63 -18.34 5.65
N ALA A 221 -0.45 -17.04 5.43
CA ALA A 221 -0.70 -16.41 4.13
C ALA A 221 0.22 -17.02 3.05
N ILE A 222 1.50 -17.25 3.36
CA ILE A 222 2.44 -17.90 2.43
C ILE A 222 2.06 -19.36 2.14
N ALA A 223 1.62 -20.12 3.15
CA ALA A 223 1.12 -21.48 2.98
C ALA A 223 -0.12 -21.51 2.07
N ASP A 224 -1.05 -20.57 2.26
CA ASP A 224 -2.22 -20.46 1.40
C ASP A 224 -1.87 -20.10 -0.05
N ILE A 225 -0.80 -19.32 -0.29
CA ILE A 225 -0.28 -19.12 -1.65
C ILE A 225 0.17 -20.46 -2.24
N GLN A 226 0.96 -21.23 -1.48
CA GLN A 226 1.41 -22.55 -1.91
C GLN A 226 0.26 -23.50 -2.25
N LYS A 227 -0.84 -23.48 -1.49
CA LYS A 227 -2.03 -24.31 -1.75
C LYS A 227 -2.77 -23.90 -3.03
N LYS A 228 -2.73 -22.63 -3.39
CA LYS A 228 -3.40 -22.09 -4.59
C LYS A 228 -2.57 -22.22 -5.87
N LEU A 229 -1.25 -22.39 -5.74
CA LEU A 229 -0.37 -22.56 -6.90
C LEU A 229 -0.70 -23.84 -7.68
N PRO A 230 -0.43 -23.86 -9.01
CA PRO A 230 -0.67 -25.04 -9.83
C PRO A 230 0.10 -26.26 -9.35
N GLU A 231 -0.43 -27.45 -9.64
CA GLU A 231 0.23 -28.72 -9.31
C GLU A 231 1.66 -28.75 -9.88
N GLY A 232 2.60 -29.20 -9.05
CA GLY A 232 4.02 -29.26 -9.40
C GLY A 232 4.78 -27.94 -9.26
N VAL A 233 4.11 -26.83 -8.91
CA VAL A 233 4.76 -25.56 -8.58
C VAL A 233 4.91 -25.44 -7.06
N LYS A 234 6.15 -25.27 -6.59
CA LYS A 234 6.45 -25.14 -5.16
C LYS A 234 7.25 -23.89 -4.87
N LEU A 235 6.79 -23.11 -3.90
CA LEU A 235 7.59 -22.07 -3.26
C LEU A 235 8.84 -22.73 -2.66
N LYS A 236 9.96 -22.03 -2.73
CA LYS A 236 11.23 -22.53 -2.20
C LYS A 236 11.96 -21.40 -1.48
N GLY A 237 12.25 -21.62 -0.21
CA GLY A 237 13.00 -20.67 0.62
C GLY A 237 13.38 -21.26 1.97
N CYS A 238 14.07 -20.49 2.79
CA CYS A 238 14.44 -20.91 4.14
C CYS A 238 13.22 -21.23 5.02
N PHE A 239 12.07 -20.60 4.82
CA PHE A 239 10.87 -20.84 5.62
C PHE A 239 10.29 -22.25 5.48
N ASN A 240 10.49 -22.91 4.33
CA ASN A 240 10.03 -24.28 4.10
C ASN A 240 11.18 -25.28 3.94
N CYS A 241 12.38 -24.89 4.35
CA CYS A 241 13.53 -25.77 4.43
C CYS A 241 13.55 -26.49 5.79
N ARG A 242 13.94 -27.77 5.83
CA ARG A 242 14.12 -28.53 7.08
C ARG A 242 15.14 -27.90 8.04
N HIS A 243 16.01 -27.04 7.53
CA HIS A 243 17.02 -26.33 8.32
C HIS A 243 16.50 -25.00 8.89
N GLY A 244 15.35 -24.51 8.42
CA GLY A 244 14.74 -23.27 8.90
C GLY A 244 13.90 -23.53 10.13
N ASN A 245 14.26 -22.91 11.25
CA ASN A 245 13.51 -22.97 12.50
C ASN A 245 13.14 -21.55 12.95
N GLU A 246 11.99 -21.42 13.58
CA GLU A 246 11.60 -20.28 14.39
C GLU A 246 12.26 -20.38 15.77
N CYS A 247 12.37 -19.25 16.46
CA CYS A 247 12.77 -19.19 17.86
C CYS A 247 11.54 -19.33 18.77
N PRO A 248 11.54 -20.27 19.73
CA PRO A 248 10.45 -20.40 20.71
C PRO A 248 10.20 -19.16 21.57
N LEU A 249 11.20 -18.30 21.71
CA LEU A 249 11.09 -17.02 22.45
C LEU A 249 10.59 -15.85 21.59
N GLY A 250 10.39 -16.08 20.28
CA GLY A 250 9.93 -15.07 19.34
C GLY A 250 10.84 -14.94 18.12
N THR A 251 10.23 -14.88 16.94
CA THR A 251 10.90 -14.68 15.67
C THR A 251 10.46 -13.36 15.05
N CYS A 252 11.38 -12.64 14.41
CA CYS A 252 11.02 -11.45 13.66
C CYS A 252 10.23 -11.86 12.40
N PRO A 253 9.15 -11.15 12.04
CA PRO A 253 8.42 -11.42 10.80
C PRO A 253 9.35 -11.38 9.57
N GLY A 254 9.11 -12.26 8.61
CA GLY A 254 9.92 -12.34 7.40
C GLY A 254 11.32 -12.93 7.58
N THR A 255 11.61 -13.53 8.74
CA THR A 255 12.89 -14.18 9.04
C THR A 255 12.73 -15.58 9.63
N VAL A 256 13.77 -16.39 9.51
CA VAL A 256 13.91 -17.71 10.13
C VAL A 256 15.37 -17.96 10.50
N TYR A 257 15.64 -18.85 11.45
CA TYR A 257 16.99 -19.25 11.83
C TYR A 257 17.42 -20.51 11.07
N CYS A 258 18.54 -20.43 10.35
CA CYS A 258 19.13 -21.55 9.65
C CYS A 258 20.03 -22.36 10.59
N THR A 259 19.56 -23.53 10.99
CA THR A 259 20.29 -24.45 11.88
C THR A 259 21.05 -25.52 11.09
N LYS A 260 21.48 -25.21 9.86
CA LYS A 260 22.25 -26.12 9.01
C LYS A 260 23.55 -26.52 9.72
N GLY A 261 23.84 -27.81 9.75
CA GLY A 261 25.01 -28.36 10.46
C GLY A 261 24.83 -28.48 11.98
N LEU A 262 23.67 -28.08 12.51
CA LEU A 262 23.30 -28.23 13.91
C LEU A 262 22.20 -29.31 14.04
N THR A 263 22.05 -29.86 15.25
CA THR A 263 21.04 -30.87 15.54
C THR A 263 19.96 -30.27 16.42
N VAL A 264 18.74 -30.18 15.90
CA VAL A 264 17.54 -29.76 16.65
C VAL A 264 16.63 -30.97 16.78
N ARG A 265 16.33 -31.41 18.01
CA ARG A 265 15.43 -32.55 18.28
C ARG A 265 14.27 -32.18 19.19
N THR A 266 14.38 -31.04 19.87
CA THR A 266 13.42 -30.53 20.82
C THR A 266 13.31 -29.01 20.69
N GLU A 267 12.24 -28.45 21.26
CA GLU A 267 12.07 -26.99 21.40
C GLU A 267 13.20 -26.36 22.23
N GLN A 268 13.70 -27.08 23.25
CA GLN A 268 14.83 -26.62 24.06
C GLN A 268 16.11 -26.52 23.23
N ASP A 269 16.38 -27.48 22.35
CA ASP A 269 17.56 -27.41 21.46
C ASP A 269 17.49 -26.16 20.56
N ALA A 270 16.31 -25.87 20.00
CA ALA A 270 16.10 -24.68 19.18
C ALA A 270 16.37 -23.40 19.99
N THR A 271 15.85 -23.34 21.21
CA THR A 271 16.06 -22.21 22.13
C THR A 271 17.55 -22.04 22.46
N ASP A 272 18.24 -23.10 22.86
CA ASP A 272 19.64 -23.06 23.27
C ASP A 272 20.56 -22.63 22.12
N ILE A 273 20.30 -23.13 20.91
CA ILE A 273 21.05 -22.78 19.71
C ILE A 273 20.85 -21.29 19.34
N ILE A 274 19.60 -20.83 19.32
CA ILE A 274 19.26 -19.49 18.82
C ILE A 274 19.62 -18.40 19.84
N THR A 275 19.57 -18.70 21.14
CA THR A 275 19.90 -17.75 22.20
C THR A 275 21.39 -17.74 22.58
N ALA A 276 22.19 -18.63 21.99
CA ALA A 276 23.63 -18.61 22.13
C ALA A 276 24.23 -17.26 21.65
N PRO A 277 25.44 -16.87 22.11
CA PRO A 277 26.06 -15.59 21.75
C PRO A 277 26.16 -15.29 20.24
N ASN A 278 26.18 -16.33 19.40
CA ASN A 278 26.26 -16.25 17.94
C ASN A 278 24.96 -16.68 17.23
N GLY A 279 23.86 -16.88 17.96
CA GLY A 279 22.60 -17.36 17.36
C GLY A 279 21.98 -16.37 16.38
N GLN A 280 22.27 -15.07 16.51
CA GLN A 280 21.84 -14.04 15.53
C GLN A 280 22.49 -14.21 14.15
N ASP A 281 23.68 -14.82 14.08
CA ASP A 281 24.36 -15.09 12.79
C ASP A 281 23.62 -16.17 11.98
N LEU A 282 22.72 -16.91 12.62
CA LEU A 282 21.88 -17.93 11.98
C LEU A 282 20.65 -17.33 11.31
N LEU A 283 20.33 -16.05 11.56
CA LEU A 283 19.14 -15.40 11.01
C LEU A 283 19.23 -15.27 9.50
N LYS A 284 18.14 -15.63 8.82
CA LYS A 284 17.96 -15.59 7.37
C LYS A 284 16.63 -14.98 7.02
N ARG A 285 16.55 -14.30 5.88
CA ARG A 285 15.26 -13.95 5.30
C ARG A 285 14.54 -15.21 4.83
N ILE A 286 13.21 -15.16 4.81
CA ILE A 286 12.38 -16.28 4.36
C ILE A 286 12.65 -16.69 2.90
N ASP A 287 12.98 -15.74 2.03
CA ASP A 287 13.23 -15.95 0.60
C ASP A 287 14.66 -16.42 0.28
N GLU A 288 15.57 -16.42 1.25
CA GLU A 288 16.93 -16.91 1.01
C GLU A 288 16.93 -18.40 0.66
N LEU A 289 17.82 -18.77 -0.26
CA LEU A 289 18.03 -20.14 -0.69
C LEU A 289 19.47 -20.57 -0.41
N CYS A 290 19.65 -21.76 0.15
CA CYS A 290 20.96 -22.39 0.25
C CYS A 290 21.06 -23.61 -0.68
N GLU A 291 22.28 -23.98 -1.06
CA GLU A 291 22.55 -25.11 -1.97
C GLU A 291 22.01 -26.44 -1.45
N ASP A 292 21.95 -26.61 -0.13
CA ASP A 292 21.46 -27.81 0.55
C ASP A 292 19.99 -27.67 0.98
N HIS A 293 19.19 -26.89 0.24
CA HIS A 293 17.76 -26.78 0.52
C HIS A 293 17.10 -28.15 0.41
N VAL A 294 16.38 -28.53 1.46
CA VAL A 294 15.56 -29.74 1.50
C VAL A 294 14.23 -29.34 2.11
N TYR A 295 13.15 -29.62 1.38
CA TYR A 295 11.80 -29.36 1.85
C TYR A 295 11.56 -29.97 3.22
N LEU A 296 10.92 -29.18 4.07
CA LEU A 296 10.46 -29.60 5.37
C LEU A 296 9.35 -30.65 5.21
N THR A 297 9.44 -31.74 5.99
CA THR A 297 8.47 -32.85 6.00
C THR A 297 8.16 -33.25 7.45
N LYS A 298 7.04 -33.96 7.66
CA LYS A 298 6.63 -34.42 9.00
C LYS A 298 7.60 -35.42 9.66
N ASP A 299 8.49 -36.01 8.88
CA ASP A 299 9.45 -37.01 9.37
C ASP A 299 10.64 -36.38 10.12
N PHE A 300 10.76 -35.06 10.09
CA PHE A 300 11.84 -34.31 10.71
C PHE A 300 11.30 -33.39 11.81
N PHE A 301 11.94 -33.39 12.98
CA PHE A 301 11.60 -32.41 14.01
C PHE A 301 12.01 -31.01 13.56
N THR A 302 11.08 -30.07 13.61
CA THR A 302 11.34 -28.65 13.39
C THR A 302 10.50 -27.84 14.35
N TYR A 303 11.03 -26.69 14.78
CA TYR A 303 10.23 -25.66 15.40
C TYR A 303 9.86 -24.64 14.32
N ASN A 304 8.95 -25.00 13.42
CA ASN A 304 8.54 -24.16 12.29
C ASN A 304 7.06 -24.42 12.00
N SER A 305 6.26 -23.37 12.06
CA SER A 305 4.80 -23.42 11.97
C SER A 305 4.28 -23.60 10.54
N TYR A 306 5.13 -23.45 9.52
CA TYR A 306 4.74 -23.54 8.12
C TYR A 306 4.04 -24.86 7.77
N LEU A 307 4.53 -26.01 8.28
CA LEU A 307 3.88 -27.30 8.02
C LEU A 307 2.48 -27.37 8.62
N THR A 308 2.26 -26.78 9.80
CA THR A 308 0.94 -26.75 10.43
C THR A 308 -0.06 -26.07 9.50
N PHE A 309 0.30 -24.94 8.89
CA PHE A 309 -0.57 -24.24 7.95
C PHE A 309 -0.74 -24.98 6.63
N MET A 310 0.22 -25.81 6.21
CA MET A 310 0.07 -26.65 5.00
C MET A 310 -0.89 -27.83 5.19
N GLU A 311 -1.24 -28.18 6.43
CA GLU A 311 -2.12 -29.30 6.77
C GLU A 311 -3.58 -28.92 7.00
N GLU A 312 -3.84 -27.63 7.28
CA GLU A 312 -5.18 -27.02 7.43
C GLU A 312 -5.87 -26.76 6.09
#